data_AF-A0A2V7PZ95-F1
#
_entry.id   AF-A0A2V7PZ95-F1
#
_cell.length_a   1.000
_cell.length_b   1.000
_cell.length_c   1.000
_cell.angle_alpha   90.00
_cell.angle_beta   90.00
_cell.angle_gamma   90.00
#
_symmetry.space_group_name_H-M   'P 1'
#
loop_
_entity.id
_entity.type
_entity.pdbx_description
1 polymer ?
#
loop_
_entity_poly.entity_id
_entity_poly.type
_entity_poly.pdbx_seq_one_letter_code
_entity_poly.pdbx_strand_id
1 'polypeptide(L)'
;MSTQPRPAFAGASVLVLVLGSAAVGCRSAAEPGSRRVVGIIDNGGTGITPLVVPDTVYVQVPFLATVTTFGGACDHPDGSDVSTRGLLTDVTPYDLLPPPETICIALLRASPRSIALTFAAPGTGVVRLHGRSFGGGDVTLQRVVVVRP
;
A
#
# COMPACT_ATOMS: atom_id res chain seq x y z
N MET A 1 -85.25 -30.19 27.72
CA MET A 1 -86.18 -29.56 26.77
C MET A 1 -85.70 -28.15 26.47
N SER A 2 -85.78 -27.75 25.21
CA SER A 2 -85.43 -26.46 24.60
C SER A 2 -84.02 -26.35 23.97
N THR A 3 -83.85 -26.81 22.72
CA THR A 3 -83.87 -26.09 21.42
C THR A 3 -82.64 -25.23 21.09
N GLN A 4 -81.92 -25.65 20.06
CA GLN A 4 -80.87 -24.93 19.32
C GLN A 4 -81.46 -23.71 18.57
N PRO A 5 -80.63 -22.72 18.17
CA PRO A 5 -80.23 -22.73 16.76
C PRO A 5 -78.79 -22.25 16.50
N ARG A 6 -78.17 -22.87 15.47
CA ARG A 6 -77.04 -22.31 14.71
C ARG A 6 -77.61 -21.41 13.61
N PRO A 7 -77.06 -20.21 13.42
CA PRO A 7 -76.59 -19.81 12.08
C PRO A 7 -75.34 -18.92 12.20
N ALA A 8 -74.58 -18.53 11.19
CA ALA A 8 -74.35 -18.94 9.81
C ALA A 8 -73.03 -18.24 9.43
N PHE A 9 -72.30 -18.81 8.48
CA PHE A 9 -71.04 -18.30 7.96
C PHE A 9 -71.11 -16.85 7.45
N ALA A 10 -70.17 -16.03 7.91
CA ALA A 10 -69.63 -14.88 7.18
C ALA A 10 -68.25 -14.63 7.83
N GLY A 11 -67.14 -15.03 7.20
CA GLY A 11 -66.61 -14.33 6.05
C GLY A 11 -65.72 -13.19 6.56
N ALA A 12 -64.47 -13.48 6.91
CA ALA A 12 -63.45 -12.46 7.13
C ALA A 12 -62.06 -13.08 7.01
N SER A 13 -61.44 -12.86 5.86
CA SER A 13 -60.03 -13.07 5.58
C SER A 13 -59.17 -12.41 6.65
N VAL A 14 -58.26 -13.17 7.29
CA VAL A 14 -57.22 -12.58 8.14
C VAL A 14 -55.86 -13.14 7.73
N LEU A 15 -55.32 -12.45 6.71
CA LEU A 15 -53.95 -11.97 6.57
C LEU A 15 -52.84 -12.76 7.30
N VAL A 16 -52.10 -13.54 6.51
CA VAL A 16 -50.77 -14.08 6.86
C VAL A 16 -49.81 -12.91 7.08
N LEU A 17 -49.45 -12.62 8.33
CA LEU A 17 -48.40 -11.64 8.68
C LEU A 17 -47.04 -12.35 8.69
N VAL A 18 -46.38 -12.35 7.53
CA VAL A 18 -44.95 -12.65 7.40
C VAL A 18 -44.19 -11.50 8.08
N LEU A 19 -43.65 -11.74 9.28
CA LEU A 19 -42.67 -10.82 9.88
C LEU A 19 -41.38 -10.86 9.07
N GLY A 20 -41.27 -9.98 8.08
CA GLY A 20 -40.03 -9.66 7.40
C GLY A 20 -39.13 -8.84 8.32
N SER A 21 -38.15 -9.49 8.94
CA SER A 21 -37.09 -8.84 9.71
C SER A 21 -36.26 -7.95 8.78
N ALA A 22 -36.58 -6.65 8.74
CA ALA A 22 -35.75 -5.65 8.08
C ALA A 22 -34.41 -5.56 8.80
N ALA A 23 -33.39 -6.23 8.27
CA ALA A 23 -32.01 -5.96 8.61
C ALA A 23 -31.65 -4.57 8.07
N VAL A 24 -31.91 -3.53 8.87
CA VAL A 24 -31.34 -2.20 8.68
C VAL A 24 -29.84 -2.31 8.98
N GLY A 25 -29.08 -2.76 7.98
CA GLY A 25 -27.63 -2.68 8.04
C GLY A 25 -27.24 -1.22 7.95
N CYS A 26 -26.91 -0.61 9.09
CA CYS A 26 -26.18 0.66 9.12
C CYS A 26 -24.87 0.47 8.35
N ARG A 27 -24.87 0.83 7.06
CA ARG A 27 -23.65 0.99 6.28
C ARG A 27 -23.06 2.34 6.67
N SER A 28 -22.30 2.38 7.75
CA SER A 28 -21.42 3.52 8.00
C SER A 28 -20.51 3.64 6.78
N ALA A 29 -20.62 4.74 6.05
CA ALA A 29 -19.65 5.07 5.01
C ALA A 29 -18.29 5.17 5.71
N ALA A 30 -17.40 4.23 5.44
CA ALA A 30 -16.04 4.31 5.95
C ALA A 30 -15.40 5.57 5.35
N GLU A 31 -14.98 6.50 6.19
CA GLU A 31 -14.21 7.66 5.74
C GLU A 31 -12.95 7.16 5.01
N PRO A 32 -12.54 7.77 3.88
CA PRO A 32 -11.38 7.31 3.14
C PRO A 32 -10.12 7.49 3.98
N GLY A 33 -9.66 6.42 4.64
CA GLY A 33 -8.44 6.43 5.42
C GLY A 33 -7.19 6.65 4.58
N SER A 34 -6.05 6.74 5.26
CA SER A 34 -4.73 6.79 4.62
C SER A 34 -4.53 5.62 3.66
N ARG A 35 -3.85 5.87 2.53
CA ARG A 35 -3.65 4.85 1.48
C ARG A 35 -2.18 4.63 1.19
N ARG A 36 -1.76 3.37 1.27
CA ARG A 36 -0.43 2.93 0.84
C ARG A 36 -0.32 2.93 -0.68
N VAL A 37 0.76 3.49 -1.19
CA VAL A 37 1.08 3.57 -2.62
C VAL A 37 2.55 3.25 -2.86
N VAL A 38 2.88 2.77 -4.06
CA VAL A 38 4.29 2.68 -4.49
C VAL A 38 4.88 4.09 -4.50
N GLY A 39 6.10 4.25 -3.99
CA GLY A 39 6.72 5.56 -3.85
C GLY A 39 7.18 6.16 -5.18
N ILE A 40 7.18 7.49 -5.27
CA ILE A 40 7.72 8.19 -6.46
C ILE A 40 9.24 8.21 -6.34
N ILE A 41 9.93 7.64 -7.33
CA ILE A 41 11.40 7.60 -7.39
C ILE A 41 11.97 8.40 -8.56
N ASP A 42 11.12 8.85 -9.48
CA ASP A 42 11.53 9.83 -10.48
C ASP A 42 11.65 11.20 -9.79
N ASN A 43 12.86 11.75 -9.81
CA ASN A 43 13.18 12.96 -9.09
C ASN A 43 12.92 14.23 -9.93
N GLY A 44 12.44 14.10 -11.17
CA GLY A 44 12.12 15.23 -12.06
C GLY A 44 13.30 16.20 -12.29
N GLY A 45 14.54 15.77 -12.06
CA GLY A 45 15.74 16.61 -12.17
C GLY A 45 16.17 17.35 -10.91
N THR A 46 15.62 17.04 -9.72
CA THR A 46 16.00 17.67 -8.42
C THR A 46 17.45 17.40 -7.97
N GLY A 47 18.26 16.66 -8.74
CA GLY A 47 19.66 16.34 -8.43
C GLY A 47 19.86 15.31 -7.31
N ILE A 48 18.81 14.90 -6.61
CA ILE A 48 18.87 13.89 -5.54
C ILE A 48 18.81 12.49 -6.17
N THR A 49 19.81 11.66 -5.90
CA THR A 49 19.84 10.28 -6.43
C THR A 49 18.86 9.39 -5.63
N PRO A 50 17.85 8.77 -6.28
CA PRO A 50 16.82 8.00 -5.58
C PRO A 50 17.31 6.68 -4.98
N LEU A 51 18.41 6.12 -5.53
CA LEU A 51 19.05 4.89 -5.07
C LEU A 51 20.55 5.12 -4.89
N VAL A 52 21.01 5.05 -3.65
CA VAL A 52 22.43 5.05 -3.29
C VAL A 52 22.77 3.73 -2.63
N VAL A 53 23.79 3.06 -3.15
CA VAL A 53 24.32 1.80 -2.62
C VAL A 53 25.85 1.91 -2.55
N PRO A 54 26.52 1.22 -1.61
CA PRO A 54 27.97 1.10 -1.64
C PRO A 54 28.43 0.42 -2.93
N ASP A 55 29.56 0.85 -3.50
CA ASP A 55 30.12 0.24 -4.70
C ASP A 55 30.68 -1.18 -4.44
N THR A 56 31.01 -1.48 -3.18
CA THR A 56 31.56 -2.77 -2.76
C THR A 56 30.98 -3.18 -1.41
N VAL A 57 30.58 -4.45 -1.30
CA VAL A 57 30.01 -5.08 -0.09
C VAL A 57 30.59 -6.49 0.10
N TYR A 58 30.27 -7.16 1.21
CA TYR A 58 30.78 -8.50 1.52
C TYR A 58 29.64 -9.53 1.59
N VAL A 59 29.96 -10.78 1.25
CA VAL A 59 29.04 -11.92 1.33
C VAL A 59 28.53 -12.09 2.76
N GLN A 60 27.23 -12.33 2.91
CA GLN A 60 26.54 -12.53 4.20
C GLN A 60 26.65 -11.35 5.20
N VAL A 61 27.22 -10.21 4.80
CA VAL A 61 27.29 -9.01 5.64
C VAL A 61 26.17 -8.05 5.23
N PRO A 62 25.28 -7.64 6.15
CA PRO A 62 24.31 -6.60 5.87
C PRO A 62 24.99 -5.28 5.49
N PHE A 63 24.53 -4.67 4.40
CA PHE A 63 24.94 -3.34 3.98
C PHE A 63 23.72 -2.43 3.81
N LEU A 64 23.91 -1.13 3.98
CA LEU A 64 22.83 -0.16 3.89
C LEU A 64 22.72 0.41 2.47
N ALA A 65 21.55 0.26 1.87
CA ALA A 65 21.12 1.03 0.71
C ALA A 65 20.24 2.20 1.16
N THR A 66 20.44 3.38 0.59
CA THR A 66 19.55 4.52 0.81
C THR A 66 18.60 4.62 -0.37
N VAL A 67 17.30 4.55 -0.07
CA VAL A 67 16.21 4.79 -1.02
C VAL A 67 15.56 6.11 -0.68
N THR A 68 15.38 6.97 -1.67
CA THR A 68 14.69 8.25 -1.51
C THR A 68 13.45 8.27 -2.38
N THR A 69 12.30 8.53 -1.77
CA THR A 69 11.06 8.84 -2.50
C THR A 69 10.70 10.31 -2.40
N PHE A 70 9.86 10.76 -3.33
CA PHE A 70 9.42 12.15 -3.42
C PHE A 70 7.90 12.23 -3.24
N GLY A 71 7.44 13.23 -2.50
CA GLY A 71 6.02 13.37 -2.19
C GLY A 71 5.68 14.74 -1.61
N GLY A 72 4.41 14.91 -1.26
CA GLY A 72 3.92 16.10 -0.56
C GLY A 72 4.37 16.16 0.90
N ALA A 73 4.08 17.28 1.56
CA ALA A 73 4.45 17.52 2.96
C ALA A 73 3.82 16.54 3.96
N CYS A 74 2.65 15.98 3.62
CA CYS A 74 1.92 15.03 4.46
C CYS A 74 2.19 13.56 4.11
N ASP A 75 2.96 13.29 3.06
CA ASP A 75 3.26 11.93 2.66
C ASP A 75 4.27 11.33 3.65
N HIS A 76 4.01 10.11 4.09
CA HIS A 76 4.87 9.41 5.05
C HIS A 76 5.50 8.17 4.44
N PRO A 77 6.79 7.86 4.72
CA PRO A 77 7.38 6.59 4.30
C PRO A 77 6.67 5.40 4.95
N ASP A 78 6.37 4.35 4.17
CA ASP A 78 5.64 3.16 4.63
C ASP A 78 6.37 1.84 4.26
N GLY A 79 7.63 1.79 4.67
CA GLY A 79 8.50 0.63 4.46
C GLY A 79 8.83 0.37 2.99
N SER A 80 9.37 -0.82 2.74
CA SER A 80 9.73 -1.29 1.40
C SER A 80 9.51 -2.80 1.33
N ASP A 81 9.12 -3.29 0.16
CA ASP A 81 9.26 -4.71 -0.15
C ASP A 81 10.65 -4.97 -0.73
N VAL A 82 11.28 -6.06 -0.28
CA VAL A 82 12.66 -6.43 -0.65
C VAL A 82 12.69 -7.91 -0.99
N SER A 83 13.10 -8.22 -2.22
CA SER A 83 13.26 -9.60 -2.68
C SER A 83 14.65 -9.79 -3.26
N THR A 84 15.40 -10.74 -2.72
CA THR A 84 16.74 -11.08 -3.23
C THR A 84 16.72 -12.47 -3.84
N ARG A 85 17.19 -12.58 -5.09
CA ARG A 85 17.37 -13.84 -5.82
C ARG A 85 18.79 -13.87 -6.38
N GLY A 86 19.66 -14.64 -5.73
CA GLY A 86 21.08 -14.71 -6.06
C GLY A 86 21.78 -13.36 -5.85
N LEU A 87 22.34 -12.81 -6.93
CA LEU A 87 23.03 -11.51 -6.96
C LEU A 87 22.12 -10.36 -7.41
N LEU A 88 20.80 -10.58 -7.44
CA LEU A 88 19.82 -9.59 -7.84
C LEU A 88 18.88 -9.29 -6.69
N THR A 89 18.80 -8.02 -6.29
CA THR A 89 17.89 -7.55 -5.23
C THR A 89 16.93 -6.53 -5.80
N ASP A 90 15.63 -6.82 -5.69
CA ASP A 90 14.52 -5.95 -6.06
C ASP A 90 14.02 -5.23 -4.81
N VAL A 91 13.87 -3.90 -4.90
CA VAL A 91 13.40 -3.04 -3.82
C VAL A 91 12.23 -2.21 -4.33
N THR A 92 11.08 -2.30 -3.67
CA THR A 92 9.91 -1.46 -3.95
C THR A 92 9.56 -0.63 -2.71
N PRO A 93 9.93 0.65 -2.64
CA PRO A 93 9.47 1.56 -1.60
C PRO A 93 7.97 1.83 -1.68
N TYR A 94 7.37 2.04 -0.51
CA TYR A 94 5.99 2.49 -0.41
C TYR A 94 5.88 3.74 0.46
N ASP A 95 4.90 4.56 0.15
CA ASP A 95 4.56 5.75 0.92
C ASP A 95 3.08 5.67 1.29
N LEU A 96 2.72 6.30 2.40
CA LEU A 96 1.37 6.45 2.91
C LEU A 96 0.88 7.86 2.56
N LEU A 97 -0.14 7.92 1.72
CA LEU A 97 -0.83 9.17 1.43
C LEU A 97 -1.88 9.44 2.50
N PRO A 98 -2.03 10.69 2.95
CA PRO A 98 -3.03 11.04 3.94
C PRO A 98 -4.45 10.91 3.37
N PRO A 99 -5.48 10.89 4.23
CA PRO A 99 -6.87 11.03 3.82
C PRO A 99 -7.08 12.26 2.91
N PRO A 100 -7.97 12.21 1.90
CA PRO A 100 -8.17 13.30 0.93
C PRO A 100 -8.52 14.67 1.54
N GLU A 101 -9.18 14.68 2.70
CA GLU A 101 -9.56 15.87 3.45
C GLU A 101 -8.41 16.52 4.23
N THR A 102 -7.23 15.89 4.24
CA THR A 102 -6.06 16.41 4.95
C THR A 102 -5.51 17.64 4.23
N ILE A 103 -5.49 18.77 4.92
CA ILE A 103 -4.92 20.02 4.41
C ILE A 103 -3.38 19.95 4.52
N CYS A 104 -2.72 19.92 3.36
CA CYS A 104 -1.27 19.84 3.25
C CYS A 104 -0.72 21.09 2.59
N ILE A 105 0.40 21.61 3.11
CA ILE A 105 1.13 22.66 2.41
C ILE A 105 1.68 22.12 1.08
N ALA A 106 1.63 22.96 0.04
CA ALA A 106 2.17 22.62 -1.27
C ALA A 106 3.71 22.69 -1.24
N LEU A 107 4.32 21.61 -0.74
CA LEU A 107 5.76 21.46 -0.64
C LEU A 107 6.17 20.08 -1.14
N LEU A 108 7.10 20.04 -2.09
CA LEU A 108 7.76 18.81 -2.50
C LEU A 108 8.83 18.44 -1.47
N ARG A 109 8.78 17.21 -0.95
CA ARG A 109 9.69 16.68 0.05
C ARG A 109 10.37 15.42 -0.47
N ALA A 110 11.68 15.35 -0.26
CA ALA A 110 12.45 14.12 -0.39
C ALA A 110 12.46 13.35 0.95
N SER A 111 12.24 12.05 0.89
CA SER A 111 12.14 11.17 2.06
C SER A 111 13.17 10.03 1.95
N PRO A 112 14.43 10.26 2.37
CA PRO A 112 15.45 9.22 2.38
C PRO A 112 15.20 8.20 3.50
N ARG A 113 15.39 6.91 3.20
CA ARG A 113 15.32 5.78 4.14
C ARG A 113 16.44 4.79 3.89
N SER A 114 17.01 4.28 4.98
CA SER A 114 18.02 3.22 4.92
C SER A 114 17.35 1.84 4.94
N ILE A 115 17.82 0.93 4.10
CA ILE A 115 17.34 -0.45 4.00
C ILE A 115 18.56 -1.36 4.08
N ALA A 116 18.52 -2.34 4.97
CA ALA A 116 19.57 -3.35 5.08
C ALA A 116 19.36 -4.42 4.01
N LEU A 117 20.37 -4.65 3.18
CA LEU A 117 20.40 -5.65 2.13
C LEU A 117 21.56 -6.62 2.37
N THR A 118 21.48 -7.83 1.83
CA THR A 118 22.55 -8.83 1.94
C THR A 118 22.61 -9.66 0.66
N PHE A 119 23.83 -9.97 0.21
CA PHE A 119 24.04 -10.93 -0.87
C PHE A 119 24.66 -12.22 -0.31
N ALA A 120 24.18 -13.35 -0.83
CA ALA A 120 24.57 -14.67 -0.33
C ALA A 120 25.77 -15.28 -1.06
N ALA A 121 26.19 -14.70 -2.18
CA ALA A 121 27.27 -15.19 -3.03
C ALA A 121 28.15 -14.02 -3.50
N PRO A 122 29.44 -14.25 -3.77
CA PRO A 122 30.33 -13.22 -4.31
C PRO A 122 30.07 -13.01 -5.81
N GLY A 123 30.49 -11.87 -6.34
CA GLY A 123 30.39 -11.52 -7.76
C GLY A 123 29.79 -10.13 -8.01
N THR A 124 29.26 -9.93 -9.22
CA THR A 124 28.60 -8.66 -9.60
C THR A 124 27.14 -8.70 -9.18
N GLY A 125 26.80 -7.95 -8.13
CA GLY A 125 25.46 -7.74 -7.65
C GLY A 125 24.73 -6.60 -8.37
N VAL A 126 23.41 -6.67 -8.41
CA VAL A 126 22.54 -5.62 -8.94
C VAL A 126 21.42 -5.34 -7.93
N VAL A 127 21.24 -4.07 -7.58
CA VAL A 127 20.10 -3.58 -6.82
C VAL A 127 19.19 -2.82 -7.77
N ARG A 128 17.95 -3.27 -7.91
CA ARG A 128 16.90 -2.62 -8.71
C ARG A 128 15.90 -1.95 -7.77
N LEU A 129 15.66 -0.67 -7.98
CA LEU A 129 14.66 0.12 -7.29
C LEU A 129 13.46 0.32 -8.21
N HIS A 130 12.30 -0.19 -7.80
CA HIS A 130 11.04 -0.07 -8.51
C HIS A 130 10.16 0.98 -7.85
N GLY A 131 9.64 1.90 -8.64
CA GLY A 131 8.78 2.97 -8.13
C GLY A 131 7.95 3.57 -9.25
N ARG A 132 7.40 4.76 -9.01
CA ARG A 132 6.64 5.52 -10.01
C ARG A 132 7.29 6.86 -10.34
N SER A 133 6.89 7.45 -11.46
CA SER A 133 7.13 8.85 -11.78
C SER A 133 6.03 9.76 -11.24
N PHE A 134 6.24 11.09 -11.27
CA PHE A 134 5.18 12.05 -10.97
C PHE A 134 3.97 11.92 -11.90
N GLY A 135 4.20 11.49 -13.15
CA GLY A 135 3.13 11.19 -14.11
C GLY A 135 2.41 9.86 -13.87
N GLY A 136 2.81 9.10 -12.85
CA GLY A 136 2.20 7.81 -12.49
C GLY A 136 2.70 6.61 -13.29
N GLY A 137 3.69 6.78 -14.17
CA GLY A 137 4.30 5.67 -14.89
C GLY A 137 5.28 4.89 -14.02
N ASP A 138 5.41 3.58 -14.24
CA ASP A 138 6.39 2.76 -13.54
C ASP A 138 7.81 3.11 -13.96
N VAL A 139 8.72 3.15 -12.99
CA VAL A 139 10.13 3.47 -13.17
C VAL A 139 10.97 2.41 -12.46
N THR A 140 12.03 1.95 -13.13
CA THR A 140 13.04 1.08 -12.52
C THR A 140 14.42 1.71 -12.67
N LEU A 141 15.10 1.89 -11.54
CA LEU A 141 16.50 2.31 -11.49
C LEU A 141 17.37 1.14 -11.06
N GLN A 142 18.61 1.10 -11.53
CA GLN A 142 19.55 0.04 -11.18
C GLN A 142 20.89 0.60 -10.72
N ARG A 143 21.50 -0.11 -9.78
CA ARG A 143 22.89 0.11 -9.34
C ARG A 143 23.60 -1.23 -9.28
N VAL A 144 24.83 -1.24 -9.80
CA VAL A 144 25.73 -2.38 -9.74
C VAL A 144 26.58 -2.25 -8.48
N VAL A 145 26.85 -3.39 -7.84
CA VAL A 145 27.68 -3.48 -6.63
C VAL A 145 28.61 -4.68 -6.73
N VAL A 146 29.86 -4.53 -6.33
CA VAL A 146 30.82 -5.63 -6.25
C VAL A 146 30.66 -6.35 -4.92
N VAL A 147 30.30 -7.63 -4.95
CA VAL A 147 30.18 -8.48 -3.75
C VAL A 147 31.46 -9.28 -3.58
N ARG A 148 32.23 -8.96 -2.54
CA ARG A 148 33.47 -9.65 -2.18
C ARG A 148 33.21 -10.83 -1.25
N PRO A 149 34.04 -11.89 -1.32
CA PRO A 149 34.02 -12.98 -0.34
C PRO A 149 34.13 -12.50 1.11
#